data_AF-A0A3D1IR51-F1
#
_entry.id   AF-A0A3D1IR51-F1
#
_cell.length_a   1.000
_cell.length_b   1.000
_cell.length_c   1.000
_cell.angle_alpha   90.00
_cell.angle_beta   90.00
_cell.angle_gamma   90.00
#
_symmetry.space_group_name_H-M   'P 1'
#
loop_
_entity.id
_entity.type
_entity.pdbx_description
1 polymer ?
#
loop_
_entity_poly.entity_id
_entity_poly.type
_entity_poly.pdbx_seq_one_letter_code
_entity_poly.pdbx_strand_id
1 'polypeptide(L)' 'NPRHPTNWHARSYGLCSANIFGKRHFERLPDKTAGNYILKKGQSLTFRYRLYWHAGKGEAEKIEAQYREWVAAAPKKP' A
#
# COMPACT_ATOMS: atom_id res chain seq x y z
N ASN A 1 6.26 -0.53 2.64
CA ASN A 1 5.91 -1.21 1.36
C ASN A 1 6.35 -0.35 0.19
N PRO A 2 6.75 -0.92 -0.95
CA PRO A 2 7.12 -0.13 -2.13
C PRO A 2 5.92 0.70 -2.62
N ARG A 3 6.21 1.85 -3.23
CA ARG A 3 5.20 2.74 -3.86
C ARG A 3 4.10 3.14 -2.86
N HIS A 4 4.51 3.57 -1.68
CA HIS A 4 3.65 4.21 -0.70
C HIS A 4 3.71 5.74 -0.89
N PRO A 5 2.57 6.47 -0.83
CA PRO A 5 1.21 5.95 -0.80
C PRO A 5 0.85 5.21 -2.10
N THR A 6 -0.09 4.27 -2.04
CA THR A 6 -0.44 3.40 -3.17
C THR A 6 -1.91 3.49 -3.53
N ASN A 7 -2.25 3.08 -4.76
CA ASN A 7 -3.61 3.12 -5.26
C ASN A 7 -4.48 2.03 -4.60
N TRP A 8 -5.74 2.38 -4.34
CA TRP A 8 -6.76 1.41 -3.95
C TRP A 8 -7.36 0.75 -5.19
N HIS A 9 -7.55 -0.56 -5.12
CA HIS A 9 -8.17 -1.36 -6.16
C HIS A 9 -9.47 -1.96 -5.61
N ALA A 10 -10.60 -1.44 -6.10
CA ALA A 10 -11.93 -1.99 -5.82
C ALA A 10 -12.53 -2.71 -7.05
N ARG A 11 -13.31 -3.77 -6.82
CA ARG A 11 -14.12 -4.49 -7.83
C ARG A 11 -15.48 -4.88 -7.26
N SER A 12 -16.47 -5.01 -8.13
CA SER A 12 -17.87 -5.33 -7.77
C SER A 12 -18.06 -6.69 -7.11
N TYR A 13 -17.12 -7.62 -7.29
CA TYR A 13 -17.13 -8.94 -6.63
C TYR A 13 -16.55 -8.93 -5.20
N GLY A 14 -16.48 -7.76 -4.55
CA GLY A 14 -16.06 -7.63 -3.15
C GLY A 14 -14.56 -7.48 -2.91
N LEU A 15 -13.74 -7.33 -3.94
CA LEU A 15 -12.31 -7.02 -3.77
C LEU A 15 -12.13 -5.54 -3.41
N CYS A 16 -11.44 -5.27 -2.31
CA CYS A 16 -10.89 -3.95 -1.97
C CYS A 16 -9.48 -4.13 -1.37
N SER A 17 -8.44 -3.62 -2.04
CA SER A 17 -7.06 -3.81 -1.60
C SER A 17 -6.13 -2.67 -2.01
N ALA A 18 -5.06 -2.47 -1.24
CA ALA A 18 -3.95 -1.60 -1.61
C ALA A 18 -3.10 -2.28 -2.70
N ASN A 19 -3.04 -1.70 -3.90
CA ASN A 19 -2.41 -2.32 -5.06
C ASN A 19 -1.14 -1.59 -5.50
N ILE A 20 0.00 -2.13 -5.06
CA ILE A 20 1.34 -1.64 -5.41
C ILE A 20 1.76 -2.00 -6.85
N PHE A 21 1.07 -2.90 -7.53
CA PHE A 21 1.48 -3.42 -8.85
C PHE A 21 0.75 -2.77 -10.03
N GLY A 22 -0.44 -2.21 -9.81
CA GLY A 22 -1.31 -1.72 -10.88
C GLY A 22 -0.91 -0.39 -11.53
N LYS A 23 0.35 0.07 -11.36
CA LYS A 23 0.83 1.41 -11.78
C LYS A 23 0.42 1.77 -13.20
N ARG A 24 0.71 0.89 -14.17
CA ARG A 24 0.30 1.07 -15.58
C ARG A 24 -1.18 1.39 -15.73
N HIS A 25 -2.06 0.61 -15.08
CA HIS A 25 -3.49 0.73 -15.25
C HIS A 25 -4.05 1.97 -14.56
N PHE A 26 -3.58 2.27 -13.35
CA PHE A 26 -4.04 3.43 -12.59
C PHE A 26 -3.56 4.75 -13.19
N GLU A 27 -2.34 4.78 -13.73
CA GLU A 27 -1.74 5.99 -14.31
C GLU A 27 -1.84 6.05 -15.84
N ARG A 28 -2.51 5.07 -16.48
CA ARG A 28 -2.70 4.97 -17.94
C ARG A 28 -1.39 5.05 -18.74
N LEU A 29 -0.35 4.37 -18.26
CA LEU A 29 0.98 4.44 -18.87
C LEU A 29 1.10 3.55 -20.12
N PRO A 30 1.87 3.98 -21.14
CA PRO A 30 2.17 3.16 -22.32
C PRO A 30 3.11 1.99 -21.99
N ASP A 31 3.98 2.15 -20.98
CA ASP A 31 4.90 1.11 -20.52
C ASP A 31 4.14 -0.08 -19.91
N LYS A 32 4.24 -1.24 -20.57
CA LYS A 32 3.59 -2.49 -20.14
C LYS A 32 4.18 -3.06 -18.84
N THR A 33 5.41 -2.66 -18.50
CA THR A 33 6.14 -3.14 -17.32
C THR A 33 5.99 -2.23 -16.11
N ALA A 34 5.34 -1.07 -16.27
CA ALA A 34 5.10 -0.14 -15.19
C ALA A 34 4.23 -0.78 -14.10
N GLY A 35 4.86 -1.21 -13.01
CA GLY A 35 4.18 -2.03 -12.02
C GLY A 35 4.99 -3.24 -11.56
N ASN A 36 5.91 -3.72 -12.38
CA ASN A 36 6.68 -4.93 -12.09
C ASN A 36 7.56 -4.73 -10.85
N TYR A 37 7.64 -5.77 -10.01
CA TYR A 37 8.65 -5.87 -8.97
C TYR A 37 9.47 -7.12 -9.26
N ILE A 38 10.72 -6.96 -9.66
CA ILE A 38 11.60 -8.07 -10.00
C ILE A 38 12.29 -8.54 -8.73
N LEU A 39 12.04 -9.80 -8.34
CA LEU A 39 12.71 -10.46 -7.23
C LEU A 39 13.69 -11.49 -7.80
N LYS A 40 14.99 -11.31 -7.56
CA LYS A 40 16.01 -12.24 -8.04
C LYS A 40 16.02 -13.52 -7.19
N LYS A 41 16.57 -14.61 -7.75
CA LYS A 41 16.77 -15.86 -7.01
C LYS A 41 17.52 -15.60 -5.70
N GLY A 42 16.98 -16.10 -4.59
CA GLY A 42 17.57 -15.95 -3.25
C GLY A 42 17.22 -14.64 -2.53
N GLN A 43 16.49 -13.72 -3.16
CA GLN A 43 16.00 -12.52 -2.47
C GLN A 43 14.65 -12.78 -1.79
N SER A 44 14.41 -12.03 -0.71
CA SER A 44 13.11 -12.00 -0.04
C SER A 44 12.54 -10.60 -0.06
N LEU A 45 11.22 -10.52 -0.12
CA LEU A 45 10.47 -9.28 -0.06
C LEU A 45 9.41 -9.40 1.02
N THR A 46 9.50 -8.54 2.02
CA THR A 46 8.54 -8.50 3.11
C THR A 46 7.69 -7.23 2.99
N PHE A 47 6.38 -7.41 3.02
CA PHE A 47 5.44 -6.30 3.13
C PHE A 47 4.89 -6.25 4.54
N ARG A 48 4.68 -5.02 5.04
CA ARG A 48 4.11 -4.76 6.36
C ARG A 48 2.83 -3.98 6.17
N TYR A 49 1.74 -4.50 6.70
CA TYR A 49 0.43 -3.86 6.68
C TYR A 49 -0.06 -3.69 8.11
N ARG A 50 -0.83 -2.64 8.36
CA ARG A 50 -1.62 -2.45 9.58
C ARG A 50 -3.03 -2.11 9.12
N LEU A 51 -4.00 -2.76 9.75
CA LEU A 51 -5.41 -2.40 9.59
C LEU A 51 -5.83 -1.70 10.88
N TYR A 52 -6.53 -0.58 10.73
CA TYR A 52 -7.03 0.24 11.83
C TYR A 52 -8.52 0.44 11.62
N TRP A 53 -9.32 0.04 12.60
CA TRP A 53 -10.76 0.21 12.59
C TRP A 53 -11.15 1.08 13.78
N HIS A 54 -12.12 1.96 13.53
CA HIS A 54 -12.80 2.73 14.56
C HIS A 54 -14.31 2.64 14.33
N ALA A 55 -15.09 2.80 15.39
CA ALA A 55 -16.53 2.94 15.24
C ALA A 55 -16.90 4.32 14.69
N GLY A 56 -18.05 4.42 14.02
CA GLY A 56 -18.57 5.69 13.49
C GLY A 56 -17.79 6.24 12.29
N LYS A 57 -18.05 7.51 11.96
CA LYS A 57 -17.58 8.16 10.73
C LYS A 57 -16.04 8.30 10.63
N GLY A 58 -15.35 8.25 11.77
CA GLY A 58 -13.91 8.46 11.85
C GLY A 58 -13.53 9.93 11.73
N GLU A 59 -12.57 10.34 12.55
CA GLU A 59 -11.96 11.67 12.46
C GLU A 59 -10.64 11.54 11.70
N ALA A 60 -10.50 12.28 10.59
CA ALA A 60 -9.34 12.17 9.70
C ALA A 60 -8.02 12.42 10.44
N GLU A 61 -8.00 13.42 11.34
CA GLU A 61 -6.81 13.75 12.15
C GLU A 61 -6.39 12.60 13.07
N LYS A 62 -7.36 11.92 13.70
CA LYS A 62 -7.09 10.76 14.57
C LYS A 62 -6.57 9.57 13.76
N ILE A 63 -7.15 9.31 12.60
CA ILE A 63 -6.70 8.24 11.70
C ILE A 63 -5.27 8.51 11.21
N GLU A 64 -4.98 9.74 10.82
CA GLU A 64 -3.65 10.18 10.40
C GLU A 64 -2.63 10.08 11.55
N ALA A 65 -3.02 10.45 12.78
CA ALA A 65 -2.16 10.29 13.95
C ALA A 65 -1.77 8.81 14.19
N GLN A 66 -2.73 7.89 14.06
CA GLN A 66 -2.47 6.45 14.16
C GLN A 66 -1.54 5.93 13.07
N TYR A 67 -1.65 6.48 11.85
CA TYR A 67 -0.73 6.17 10.77
C TYR A 67 0.70 6.67 11.07
N ARG A 68 0.84 7.92 11.52
CA ARG A 68 2.13 8.54 11.88
C ARG A 68 2.85 7.78 13.00
N GLU A 69 2.12 7.39 14.04
CA GLU A 69 2.67 6.59 15.13
C GLU A 69 3.22 5.25 14.62
N TRP A 70 2.48 4.57 13.76
CA TRP A 70 2.89 3.27 13.21
C TRP A 70 4.16 3.35 12.37
N VAL A 71 4.28 4.38 11.53
CA VAL A 71 5.47 4.56 10.68
C VAL A 71 6.68 5.09 11.46
N ALA A 72 6.47 5.86 12.53
CA ALA A 72 7.54 6.28 13.43
C ALA A 72 8.12 5.10 14.23
N ALA A 73 7.27 4.17 14.66
CA ALA A 73 7.67 2.95 15.37
C ALA A 73 8.20 1.84 14.44
N ALA A 74 8.14 2.02 13.12
CA ALA A 74 8.70 1.04 12.20
C ALA A 74 10.23 1.04 12.29
N PRO A 75 10.89 -0.13 12.39
CA PRO A 75 12.34 -0.19 12.37
C PRO A 75 12.82 0.51 11.10
N LYS A 76 13.68 1.50 11.27
CA LYS A 76 14.36 2.13 10.12
C LYS A 76 15.09 1.01 9.40
N LYS A 77 14.93 0.96 8.07
CA LYS A 77 15.72 0.08 7.22
C LYS A 77 17.19 0.26 7.60
N PRO A 78 18.00 -0.81 7.76
CA PRO A 78 19.44 -0.64 7.78
C PRO A 78 19.91 0.02 6.48
#